data_AF-A0A9E4XPE3-F1
#
_entry.id   AF-A0A9E4XPE3-F1
#
_cell.length_a   1.000
_cell.length_b   1.000
_cell.length_c   1.000
_cell.angle_alpha   90.00
_cell.angle_beta   90.00
_cell.angle_gamma   90.00
#
_symmetry.space_group_name_H-M   'P 1'
#
loop_
_entity.id
_entity.type
_entity.pdbx_description
1 polymer ?
#
loop_
_entity_poly.entity_id
_entity_poly.type
_entity_poly.pdbx_seq_one_letter_code
_entity_poly.pdbx_strand_id
1 'polypeptide(L)'
;MWRLPNISAIRLTIAAVLSALLVPIAMLSCGSDSPGGAGGDAVIGARVIDEGRIYTFDEFTAVGFKKNKKYDVSELPSTESAYYGFW
;
A
#
# COMPACT_ATOMS: atom_id res chain seq x y z
N MET A 1 33.55 16.98 -41.78
CA MET A 1 33.40 17.75 -40.52
C MET A 1 32.34 17.04 -39.67
N TRP A 2 32.74 16.15 -38.76
CA TRP A 2 31.80 15.47 -37.87
C TRP A 2 31.64 16.33 -36.62
N ARG A 3 30.50 17.02 -36.48
CA ARG A 3 30.16 17.70 -35.23
C ARG A 3 29.97 16.64 -34.17
N LEU A 4 30.91 16.54 -33.23
CA LEU A 4 30.73 15.73 -32.03
C LEU A 4 29.46 16.22 -31.33
N PRO A 5 28.47 15.34 -31.10
CA PRO A 5 27.28 15.75 -30.40
C PRO A 5 27.66 16.23 -29.00
N ASN A 6 27.12 17.38 -28.62
CA ASN A 6 27.45 18.06 -27.38
C ASN A 6 27.13 17.13 -26.19
N ILE A 7 28.16 16.72 -25.43
CA ILE A 7 28.05 15.70 -24.38
C ILE A 7 27.00 16.10 -23.34
N SER A 8 26.80 17.40 -23.09
CA SER A 8 25.73 17.91 -22.21
C SER A 8 24.33 17.70 -22.80
N ALA A 9 24.17 17.87 -24.11
CA ALA A 9 22.91 17.62 -24.81
C ALA A 9 22.57 16.12 -24.85
N ILE A 10 23.58 15.25 -25.01
CA ILE A 10 23.40 13.79 -24.97
C ILE A 10 22.99 13.32 -23.56
N ARG A 11 23.60 13.88 -22.51
CA ARG A 11 23.22 13.58 -21.12
C ARG A 11 21.80 14.03 -20.81
N LEU A 12 21.40 15.20 -21.32
CA LEU A 12 20.05 15.73 -21.16
C LEU A 12 19.01 14.87 -21.88
N THR A 13 19.30 14.40 -23.10
CA THR A 13 18.39 13.54 -23.86
C THR A 13 18.30 12.15 -23.24
N ILE A 14 19.41 11.56 -22.77
CA ILE A 14 19.40 10.27 -22.07
C ILE A 14 18.57 10.38 -20.77
N ALA A 15 18.75 11.44 -19.99
CA ALA A 15 17.98 11.65 -18.77
C ALA A 15 16.48 11.82 -19.06
N ALA A 16 16.12 12.54 -20.13
CA ALA A 16 14.73 12.73 -20.55
C ALA A 16 14.07 11.43 -21.05
N VAL A 17 14.81 10.58 -21.75
CA VAL A 17 14.31 9.26 -22.19
C VAL A 17 14.14 8.31 -21.00
N LEU A 18 15.10 8.29 -20.07
CA LEU A 18 15.00 7.50 -18.85
C LEU A 18 13.83 7.92 -17.97
N SER A 19 13.60 9.22 -17.79
CA SER A 19 12.45 9.70 -17.01
C SER A 19 11.13 9.37 -17.71
N ALA A 20 11.03 9.54 -19.03
CA ALA A 20 9.83 9.19 -19.79
C ALA A 20 9.48 7.69 -19.71
N LEU A 21 10.47 6.80 -19.59
CA LEU A 21 10.27 5.36 -19.43
C LEU A 21 9.82 4.96 -18.01
N LEU A 22 10.29 5.66 -16.98
CA LEU A 22 10.03 5.31 -15.57
C LEU A 22 8.70 5.86 -15.04
N VAL A 23 8.25 7.01 -15.55
CA VAL A 23 6.98 7.66 -15.16
C VAL A 23 5.74 6.75 -15.30
N PRO A 24 5.52 5.97 -16.38
CA PRO A 24 4.33 5.13 -16.49
C PRO A 24 4.29 3.97 -15.47
N ILE A 25 5.44 3.46 -15.02
CA ILE A 25 5.52 2.38 -14.02
C ILE A 25 5.07 2.87 -12.65
N ALA A 26 5.41 4.12 -12.30
CA ALA A 26 5.00 4.73 -11.05
C ALA A 26 3.47 4.91 -10.96
N MET A 27 2.77 5.09 -12.09
CA MET A 27 1.31 5.25 -12.10
C MET A 27 0.57 3.94 -11.80
N LEU A 28 1.11 2.78 -12.19
CA LEU A 28 0.51 1.46 -11.86
C LEU A 28 0.68 1.08 -10.38
N SER A 29 1.62 1.70 -9.68
CA SER A 29 1.79 1.49 -8.24
C SER A 29 0.80 2.29 -7.39
N CYS A 30 0.10 3.26 -7.98
CA CYS A 30 -1.01 3.94 -7.32
C CYS A 30 -2.27 3.04 -7.39
N GLY A 31 -2.15 1.85 -6.80
CA GLY A 31 -3.30 0.98 -6.55
C GLY A 31 -4.04 1.53 -5.34
N SER A 32 -5.19 2.16 -5.57
CA SER A 32 -6.17 2.36 -4.51
C SER A 32 -6.68 0.98 -4.09
N ASP A 33 -6.66 0.70 -2.78
CA ASP A 33 -7.28 -0.49 -2.20
C ASP A 33 -8.82 -0.35 -2.32
N SER A 34 -9.32 -0.52 -3.54
CA SER A 34 -10.73 -0.68 -3.81
C SER A 34 -11.02 -2.16 -3.65
N PRO A 35 -12.00 -2.57 -2.83
CA PRO A 35 -12.41 -3.96 -2.76
C PRO A 35 -13.07 -4.34 -4.10
N GLY A 36 -12.26 -4.72 -5.09
CA GLY A 36 -12.72 -5.14 -6.41
C GLY A 36 -11.84 -4.65 -7.58
N GLY A 37 -10.89 -5.49 -8.01
CA GLY A 37 -10.27 -5.48 -9.33
C GLY A 37 -9.07 -4.52 -9.47
N ALA A 38 -7.93 -4.89 -10.06
CA ALA A 38 -7.65 -5.96 -11.00
C ALA A 38 -6.20 -6.44 -10.84
N GLY A 39 -6.01 -7.73 -10.62
CA GLY A 39 -4.70 -8.36 -10.56
C GLY A 39 -4.84 -9.86 -10.34
N GLY A 40 -5.02 -10.61 -11.43
CA GLY A 40 -4.81 -12.06 -11.46
C GLY A 40 -5.91 -12.88 -10.77
N ASP A 41 -6.68 -13.58 -11.59
CA ASP A 41 -7.69 -14.58 -11.23
C ASP A 41 -7.02 -15.84 -10.62
N ALA A 42 -6.39 -15.68 -9.46
CA ALA A 42 -6.02 -16.78 -8.58
C ALA A 42 -6.90 -16.69 -7.35
N VAL A 43 -7.80 -17.66 -7.22
CA VAL A 43 -8.61 -17.91 -6.02
C VAL A 43 -7.68 -18.17 -4.83
N ILE A 44 -7.12 -17.12 -4.24
CA ILE A 44 -6.43 -17.15 -2.96
C ILE A 44 -7.40 -16.55 -1.95
N GLY A 45 -8.29 -17.42 -1.44
CA GLY A 45 -9.23 -17.13 -0.37
C GLY A 45 -10.38 -16.23 -0.80
N ALA A 46 -11.58 -16.80 -0.95
CA ALA A 46 -12.78 -16.00 -0.86
C ALA A 46 -12.74 -15.24 0.48
N ARG A 47 -12.48 -13.93 0.44
CA ARG A 47 -12.44 -13.09 1.63
C ARG A 47 -13.87 -13.02 2.17
N VAL A 48 -14.14 -13.80 3.21
CA VAL A 48 -15.40 -13.69 3.94
C VAL A 48 -15.30 -12.45 4.81
N ILE A 49 -15.87 -11.34 4.34
CA ILE A 49 -16.03 -10.12 5.13
C ILE A 49 -17.44 -10.16 5.70
N ASP A 50 -17.55 -10.28 7.02
CA ASP A 50 -18.80 -10.01 7.73
C ASP A 50 -18.80 -8.53 8.12
N GLU A 51 -19.49 -7.70 7.34
CA GLU A 51 -19.58 -6.25 7.56
C GLU A 51 -20.53 -5.88 8.71
N GLY A 52 -21.22 -6.85 9.32
CA GLY A 52 -22.25 -6.60 10.33
C GLY A 52 -21.74 -6.45 11.76
N ARG A 53 -20.48 -6.84 12.05
CA ARG A 53 -19.99 -6.97 13.42
C ARG A 53 -18.65 -6.27 13.65
N ILE A 54 -18.65 -5.34 14.60
CA ILE A 54 -17.43 -4.77 15.17
C ILE A 54 -17.02 -5.64 16.36
N TYR A 55 -15.79 -6.18 16.32
CA TYR A 55 -15.24 -6.97 17.41
C TYR A 55 -14.61 -6.07 18.48
N THR A 56 -14.84 -6.40 19.74
CA THR A 56 -14.22 -5.73 20.88
C THR A 56 -12.87 -6.34 21.22
N PHE A 57 -11.99 -5.59 21.89
CA PHE A 57 -10.68 -6.11 22.31
C PHE A 57 -10.80 -7.34 23.22
N ASP A 58 -11.81 -7.37 24.09
CA ASP A 58 -12.00 -8.42 25.09
C ASP A 58 -12.22 -9.79 24.42
N GLU A 59 -12.87 -9.82 23.26
CA GLU A 59 -13.08 -11.06 22.50
C GLU A 59 -11.77 -11.66 22.00
N PHE A 60 -10.81 -10.81 21.62
CA PHE A 60 -9.48 -11.28 21.25
C PHE A 60 -8.73 -11.80 22.48
N THR A 61 -8.89 -11.18 23.64
CA THR A 61 -8.29 -11.71 24.89
C THR A 61 -8.89 -13.03 25.32
N ALA A 62 -10.19 -13.24 25.08
CA ALA A 62 -10.87 -14.50 25.38
C ALA A 62 -10.30 -15.68 24.57
N VAL A 63 -9.75 -15.42 23.38
CA VAL A 63 -9.09 -16.42 22.52
C VAL A 63 -7.56 -16.43 22.68
N GLY A 64 -7.04 -15.81 23.73
CA GLY A 64 -5.63 -15.91 24.13
C GLY A 64 -4.73 -14.75 23.69
N PHE A 65 -5.26 -13.74 23.00
CA PHE A 65 -4.46 -12.57 22.64
C PHE A 65 -4.09 -11.76 23.89
N LYS A 66 -2.82 -11.38 24.01
CA LYS A 66 -2.29 -10.59 25.12
C LYS A 66 -2.00 -9.17 24.67
N LYS A 67 -2.60 -8.20 25.38
CA LYS A 67 -2.36 -6.78 25.17
C LYS A 67 -0.94 -6.39 25.62
N ASN A 68 -0.22 -5.68 24.76
CA ASN A 68 1.03 -5.01 25.15
C ASN A 68 0.82 -3.48 25.23
N LYS A 69 0.29 -2.86 24.17
CA LYS A 69 0.10 -1.40 24.08
C LYS A 69 -1.25 -1.04 23.48
N LYS A 70 -1.86 0.05 23.96
CA LYS A 70 -2.98 0.75 23.30
C LYS A 70 -2.44 2.02 22.66
N TYR A 71 -2.78 2.28 21.41
CA TYR A 71 -2.40 3.53 20.73
C TYR A 71 -3.48 4.59 20.89
N ASP A 72 -3.05 5.84 20.80
CA ASP A 72 -3.97 6.95 20.57
C ASP A 72 -4.42 6.91 19.10
N VAL A 73 -5.72 7.05 18.91
CA VAL A 73 -6.39 7.02 17.60
C VAL A 73 -7.04 8.36 17.27
N SER A 74 -6.76 9.41 18.05
CA SER A 74 -7.25 10.77 17.83
C SER A 74 -6.96 11.30 16.42
N GLU A 75 -5.85 10.89 15.81
CA GLU A 75 -5.44 11.25 14.45
C GLU A 75 -5.89 10.26 13.37
N LEU A 76 -6.63 9.19 13.73
CA LEU A 76 -7.07 8.12 12.83
C LEU A 76 -8.60 8.15 12.64
N PRO A 77 -9.11 8.93 11.66
CA PRO A 77 -10.55 9.00 11.43
C PRO A 77 -11.11 7.62 11.07
N SER A 78 -12.29 7.29 11.59
CA SER A 78 -12.97 5.99 11.42
C SER A 78 -12.35 4.81 12.18
N THR A 79 -11.48 5.04 13.18
CA THR A 79 -10.93 3.99 14.05
C THR A 79 -11.48 4.10 15.47
N GLU A 80 -12.10 3.03 15.99
CA GLU A 80 -12.58 3.00 17.38
C GLU A 80 -11.47 2.74 18.39
N SER A 81 -10.51 1.87 18.06
CA SER A 81 -9.36 1.58 18.91
C SER A 81 -8.26 0.83 18.16
N ALA A 82 -7.01 1.00 18.60
CA ALA A 82 -5.86 0.30 18.07
C ALA A 82 -5.01 -0.29 19.20
N TYR A 83 -4.67 -1.58 19.07
CA TYR A 83 -3.91 -2.33 20.06
C TYR A 83 -2.74 -3.06 19.41
N TYR A 84 -1.61 -3.10 20.10
CA TYR A 84 -0.48 -3.96 19.78
C TYR A 84 -0.31 -5.01 20.88
N GLY A 85 0.00 -6.23 20.47
CA GLY A 85 0.07 -7.38 21.34
C GLY A 85 0.61 -8.60 20.60
N PHE A 86 0.47 -9.75 21.24
CA PHE A 86 0.94 -11.04 20.74
C PHE A 86 -0.01 -12.13 21.24
N TRP A 87 0.12 -13.33 20.68
CA TRP A 87 -0.60 -14.53 21.12
C TRP A 87 0.25 -15.28 22.15
#